data_AF-A0A9E3RQF6-F1
#
_entry.id   AF-A0A9E3RQF6-F1
#
_cell.length_a   1.000
_cell.length_b   1.000
_cell.length_c   1.000
_cell.angle_alpha   90.00
_cell.angle_beta   90.00
_cell.angle_gamma   90.00
#
_symmetry.space_group_name_H-M   'P 1'
#
loop_
_entity.id
_entity.type
_entity.pdbx_description
1 polymer ?
#
loop_
_entity_poly.entity_id
_entity_poly.type
_entity_poly.pdbx_seq_one_letter_code
_entity_poly.pdbx_strand_id
1 'polypeptide(L)'
;MNQKTEGASKSQLWVLTLLRIAIGWHFLYEGVVKLLTPGWTAKEYLLSSRWLLADGFHWMASQPTVMRLVDLANIWGLTLIGVCLILGLFTRISCLLGMCLLLLYYAAYPPFFGSDFGVVREGAYLIVDKNLVEAIALFALLFFPTGMFAGLDRFVFGKRRQEPVQSETAIMGLPPESREPVPMSGRRVVLRAMVSVPFLMAFGTALAKKRGLLSHEEKNLVDGVSGATMKRYSFTSIKDLKAPVPAAQIGKQTFSRLVLGGNLIGGWAHARDLIYVSKLVTAYHTRTKVFETFMLAEKCGVNTILTNPKLAPIIKDYWKEGLGKIQYISDCGGSDLLQMVNMSIDDGASACYVQGGIADNLVERGEFDAIAKALDRIRANGLPAGIGGHKLATVQGCVDKGLIPDFWVKTLHPLTYWSAKIEEEHDNVFCKEPDGTVEFMNARKEPWIAFKILAAGAYTPADTFRYALESGADFLCVGMYDFQVVENVNLTVNILNEGINRSRPLVV
;
A
#
# COMPACT_ATOMS: atom_id res chain seq x y z
N MET A 1 -36.28 50.08 -16.39
CA MET A 1 -36.32 49.56 -15.00
C MET A 1 -34.90 49.19 -14.60
N ASN A 2 -34.16 50.08 -13.92
CA ASN A 2 -32.80 49.81 -13.46
C ASN A 2 -32.86 48.93 -12.21
N GLN A 3 -32.72 47.61 -12.37
CA GLN A 3 -32.41 46.73 -11.24
C GLN A 3 -30.99 47.04 -10.78
N LYS A 4 -30.86 47.74 -9.65
CA LYS A 4 -29.62 47.78 -8.87
C LYS A 4 -29.31 46.33 -8.48
N THR A 5 -28.19 45.80 -8.97
CA THR A 5 -27.61 44.56 -8.45
C THR A 5 -27.30 44.79 -6.96
N GLU A 6 -28.14 44.25 -6.08
CA GLU A 6 -27.86 44.25 -4.64
C GLU A 6 -26.57 43.44 -4.42
N GLY A 7 -25.54 44.09 -3.88
CA GLY A 7 -24.30 43.42 -3.50
C GLY A 7 -24.54 42.40 -2.38
N ALA A 8 -23.63 41.44 -2.24
CA ALA A 8 -23.72 40.40 -1.21
C ALA A 8 -23.92 40.99 0.20
N SER A 9 -24.82 40.38 0.97
CA SER A 9 -25.11 40.80 2.34
C SER A 9 -23.89 40.60 3.25
N LYS A 10 -23.84 41.32 4.38
CA LYS A 10 -22.74 41.19 5.35
C LYS A 10 -22.62 39.76 5.90
N SER A 11 -23.74 39.06 6.08
CA SER A 11 -23.72 37.66 6.54
C SER A 11 -23.15 36.73 5.47
N GLN A 12 -23.53 36.92 4.20
CA GLN A 12 -22.95 36.17 3.07
C GLN A 12 -21.43 36.37 2.99
N LEU A 13 -20.94 37.60 3.14
CA LEU A 13 -19.51 37.90 3.12
C LEU A 13 -18.74 37.25 4.28
N TRP A 14 -19.34 37.12 5.46
CA TRP A 14 -18.73 36.40 6.58
C TRP A 14 -18.64 34.90 6.32
N VAL A 15 -19.71 34.28 5.80
CA VAL A 15 -19.70 32.85 5.43
C VAL A 15 -18.63 32.57 4.36
N LEU A 16 -18.56 33.41 3.33
CA LEU A 16 -17.53 33.30 2.29
C LEU A 16 -16.11 33.55 2.82
N THR A 17 -15.95 34.41 3.83
CA THR A 17 -14.65 34.60 4.50
C THR A 17 -14.24 33.36 5.28
N LEU A 18 -15.17 32.71 6.00
CA LEU A 18 -14.91 31.45 6.68
C LEU A 18 -14.57 30.34 5.70
N LEU A 19 -15.29 30.25 4.58
CA LEU A 19 -14.97 29.31 3.49
C LEU A 19 -13.54 29.55 2.96
N ARG A 20 -13.17 30.80 2.68
CA ARG A 20 -11.80 31.16 2.26
C ARG A 20 -10.75 30.71 3.28
N ILE A 21 -11.00 30.93 4.57
CA ILE A 21 -10.09 30.52 5.65
C ILE A 21 -10.01 28.99 5.75
N ALA A 22 -11.13 28.28 5.62
CA ALA A 22 -11.16 26.82 5.65
C ALA A 22 -10.38 26.19 4.49
N ILE A 23 -10.56 26.71 3.27
CA ILE A 23 -9.78 26.28 2.10
C ILE A 23 -8.30 26.61 2.30
N GLY A 24 -8.00 27.82 2.79
CA GLY A 24 -6.62 28.22 3.10
C GLY A 24 -5.96 27.33 4.16
N TRP A 25 -6.72 26.90 5.17
CA TRP A 25 -6.27 25.92 6.17
C TRP A 25 -5.89 24.59 5.54
N HIS A 26 -6.73 24.07 4.65
CA HIS A 26 -6.48 22.80 3.97
C HIS A 26 -5.21 22.87 3.10
N PHE A 27 -5.08 23.89 2.26
CA PHE A 27 -3.86 24.14 1.46
C PHE A 27 -2.61 24.29 2.34
N LEU A 28 -2.70 25.06 3.43
CA LEU A 28 -1.59 25.30 4.33
C LEU A 28 -1.14 23.99 5.01
N TYR A 29 -2.10 23.18 5.48
CA TYR A 29 -1.82 21.87 6.06
C TYR A 29 -1.10 20.98 5.06
N GLU A 30 -1.63 20.85 3.84
CA GLU A 30 -1.05 20.01 2.80
C GLU A 30 0.36 20.45 2.39
N GLY A 31 0.63 21.75 2.31
CA GLY A 31 1.96 22.26 2.00
C GLY A 31 2.95 22.04 3.16
N VAL A 32 2.53 22.32 4.40
CA VAL A 32 3.38 22.16 5.59
C VAL A 32 3.72 20.70 5.87
N VAL A 33 2.78 19.77 5.66
CA VAL A 33 3.08 18.33 5.79
C VAL A 33 4.16 17.90 4.80
N LYS A 34 4.11 18.40 3.55
CA LYS A 34 5.14 18.11 2.54
C LYS A 34 6.48 18.75 2.88
N LEU A 35 6.48 20.01 3.34
CA LEU A 35 7.67 20.72 3.78
C LEU A 35 8.40 19.99 4.91
N LEU A 36 7.63 19.36 5.81
CA LEU A 36 8.17 18.69 6.98
C LEU A 36 8.42 17.18 6.77
N THR A 37 8.16 16.65 5.57
CA THR A 37 8.43 15.25 5.20
C THR A 37 9.77 15.19 4.46
N PRO A 38 10.83 14.59 5.06
CA PRO A 38 12.13 14.50 4.41
C PRO A 38 12.03 13.75 3.07
N GLY A 39 12.59 14.33 2.01
CA GLY A 39 12.62 13.69 0.68
C GLY A 39 11.25 13.57 -0.01
N TRP A 40 10.25 14.37 0.39
CA TRP A 40 8.96 14.37 -0.31
C TRP A 40 9.12 14.72 -1.80
N THR A 41 8.37 14.03 -2.67
CA THR A 41 8.33 14.29 -4.12
C THR A 41 6.98 13.90 -4.71
N ALA A 42 6.55 14.51 -5.82
CA ALA A 42 5.33 14.14 -6.56
C ALA A 42 5.57 13.06 -7.63
N LYS A 43 6.82 12.58 -7.81
CA LYS A 43 7.22 11.67 -8.90
C LYS A 43 6.28 10.48 -9.14
N GLU A 44 6.08 9.63 -8.14
CA GLU A 44 5.20 8.45 -8.26
C GLU A 44 3.73 8.83 -8.51
N TYR A 45 3.26 9.96 -7.95
CA TYR A 45 1.93 10.46 -8.24
C TYR A 45 1.80 10.86 -9.71
N LEU A 46 2.85 11.40 -10.33
CA LEU A 46 2.83 11.69 -11.76
C LEU A 46 2.97 10.44 -12.63
N LEU A 47 3.82 9.48 -12.25
CA LEU A 47 4.06 8.22 -12.99
C LEU A 47 2.87 7.26 -13.00
N SER A 48 1.98 7.38 -12.02
CA SER A 48 0.77 6.55 -11.95
C SER A 48 -0.44 7.17 -12.66
N SER A 49 -0.30 8.37 -13.24
CA SER A 49 -1.38 9.02 -14.01
C SER A 49 -1.58 8.31 -15.35
N ARG A 50 -2.81 7.90 -15.65
CA ARG A 50 -3.13 7.20 -16.92
C ARG A 50 -4.19 7.91 -17.76
N TRP A 51 -4.48 9.16 -17.42
CA TRP A 51 -5.55 9.94 -18.03
C TRP A 51 -5.00 11.04 -18.95
N LEU A 52 -5.84 12.00 -19.33
CA LEU A 52 -5.49 13.19 -20.07
C LEU A 52 -4.23 13.86 -19.48
N LEU A 53 -3.26 14.17 -20.34
CA LEU A 53 -1.92 14.68 -19.99
C LEU A 53 -0.96 13.67 -19.33
N ALA A 54 -1.29 12.36 -19.26
CA ALA A 54 -0.40 11.33 -18.71
C ALA A 54 1.02 11.39 -19.30
N ASP A 55 1.17 11.52 -20.62
CA ASP A 55 2.49 11.64 -21.26
C ASP A 55 3.27 12.85 -20.76
N GLY A 56 2.59 13.98 -20.52
CA GLY A 56 3.17 15.18 -19.94
C GLY A 56 3.57 14.97 -18.47
N PHE A 57 2.73 14.32 -17.67
CA PHE A 57 3.04 13.98 -16.29
C PHE A 57 4.23 13.01 -16.18
N HIS A 58 4.27 11.99 -17.04
CA HIS A 58 5.38 11.04 -17.14
C HIS A 58 6.67 11.71 -17.57
N TRP A 59 6.61 12.61 -18.55
CA TRP A 59 7.76 13.41 -18.97
C TRP A 59 8.31 14.25 -17.82
N MET A 60 7.44 14.96 -17.08
CA MET A 60 7.85 15.75 -15.91
C MET A 60 8.51 14.88 -14.84
N ALA A 61 8.00 13.67 -14.61
CA ALA A 61 8.55 12.72 -13.65
C ALA A 61 9.87 12.07 -14.09
N SER A 62 10.11 11.99 -15.41
CA SER A 62 11.33 11.41 -15.99
C SER A 62 12.54 12.34 -15.91
N GLN A 63 12.32 13.67 -15.91
CA GLN A 63 13.40 14.66 -15.90
C GLN A 63 13.72 15.14 -14.48
N PRO A 64 14.95 14.91 -13.96
CA PRO A 64 15.30 15.26 -12.57
C PRO A 64 15.11 16.74 -12.22
N THR A 65 15.49 17.64 -13.14
CA THR A 65 15.36 19.09 -12.94
C THR A 65 13.91 19.53 -12.88
N VAL A 66 13.09 19.03 -13.81
CA VAL A 66 11.64 19.34 -13.85
C VAL A 66 10.96 18.79 -12.61
N MET A 67 11.30 17.58 -12.20
CA MET A 67 10.74 16.97 -10.99
C MET A 67 11.02 17.81 -9.75
N ARG A 68 12.26 18.30 -9.57
CA ARG A 68 12.61 19.17 -8.45
C ARG A 68 11.80 20.48 -8.45
N LEU A 69 11.55 21.07 -9.62
CA LEU A 69 10.72 22.26 -9.75
C LEU A 69 9.27 21.96 -9.39
N VAL A 70 8.72 20.84 -9.85
CA VAL A 70 7.36 20.40 -9.50
C VAL A 70 7.23 20.15 -7.99
N ASP A 71 8.24 19.54 -7.37
CA ASP A 71 8.24 19.27 -5.93
C ASP A 71 8.23 20.57 -5.13
N LEU A 72 9.10 21.52 -5.50
CA LEU A 72 9.13 22.86 -4.89
C LEU A 72 7.83 23.62 -5.13
N ALA A 73 7.25 23.53 -6.33
CA ALA A 73 5.98 24.17 -6.66
C ALA A 73 4.82 23.59 -5.85
N ASN A 74 4.80 22.28 -5.60
CA ASN A 74 3.77 21.66 -4.76
C ASN A 74 3.94 22.06 -3.29
N ILE A 75 5.15 21.97 -2.74
CA ILE A 75 5.43 22.33 -1.34
C ILE A 75 5.09 23.81 -1.11
N TRP A 76 5.75 24.70 -1.85
CA TRP A 76 5.63 26.13 -1.62
C TRP A 76 4.34 26.71 -2.19
N GLY A 77 3.83 26.18 -3.30
CA GLY A 77 2.54 26.59 -3.86
C GLY A 77 1.42 26.36 -2.86
N LEU A 78 1.29 25.15 -2.33
CA LEU A 78 0.27 24.83 -1.32
C LEU A 78 0.44 25.68 -0.04
N THR A 79 1.67 25.77 0.49
CA THR A 79 1.93 26.57 1.70
C THR A 79 1.60 28.05 1.51
N LEU A 80 2.13 28.68 0.44
CA LEU A 80 1.95 30.11 0.21
C LEU A 80 0.50 30.45 -0.16
N ILE A 81 -0.16 29.65 -1.01
CA ILE A 81 -1.58 29.82 -1.32
C ILE A 81 -2.41 29.71 -0.04
N GLY A 82 -2.13 28.71 0.80
CA GLY A 82 -2.83 28.51 2.08
C GLY A 82 -2.70 29.70 3.03
N VAL A 83 -1.47 30.20 3.26
CA VAL A 83 -1.23 31.40 4.09
C VAL A 83 -1.97 32.62 3.54
N CYS A 84 -1.84 32.87 2.24
CA CYS A 84 -2.47 34.01 1.57
C CYS A 84 -4.00 33.95 1.64
N LEU A 85 -4.61 32.79 1.46
CA LEU A 85 -6.07 32.61 1.60
C LEU A 85 -6.54 32.81 3.05
N ILE A 86 -5.82 32.29 4.06
CA ILE A 86 -6.18 32.54 5.46
C ILE A 86 -6.12 34.04 5.76
N LEU A 87 -4.99 34.68 5.44
CA LEU A 87 -4.76 36.11 5.69
C LEU A 87 -5.66 37.02 4.85
N GLY A 88 -6.20 36.51 3.74
CA GLY A 88 -6.89 37.32 2.75
C GLY A 88 -5.96 38.31 2.06
N LEU A 89 -4.76 37.85 1.70
CA LEU A 89 -3.71 38.59 1.01
C LEU A 89 -3.57 38.03 -0.42
N PHE A 90 -3.57 38.90 -1.42
CA PHE A 90 -3.65 38.57 -2.85
C PHE A 90 -4.78 37.58 -3.18
N THR A 91 -5.95 37.72 -2.55
CA THR A 91 -7.01 36.70 -2.50
C THR A 91 -7.40 36.19 -3.90
N ARG A 92 -7.57 37.09 -4.87
CA ARG A 92 -7.94 36.70 -6.25
C ARG A 92 -6.86 35.85 -6.93
N ILE A 93 -5.59 36.23 -6.74
CA ILE A 93 -4.46 35.49 -7.32
C ILE A 93 -4.36 34.13 -6.63
N SER A 94 -4.47 34.08 -5.30
CA SER A 94 -4.45 32.82 -4.55
C SER A 94 -5.59 31.88 -4.93
N CYS A 95 -6.80 32.40 -5.17
CA CYS A 95 -7.92 31.60 -5.67
C CYS A 95 -7.65 31.04 -7.07
N LEU A 96 -7.10 31.84 -7.99
CA LEU A 96 -6.79 31.38 -9.35
C LEU A 96 -5.69 30.31 -9.37
N LEU A 97 -4.60 30.54 -8.63
CA LEU A 97 -3.50 29.59 -8.52
C LEU A 97 -3.94 28.30 -7.81
N GLY A 98 -4.72 28.42 -6.72
CA GLY A 98 -5.27 27.27 -6.01
C GLY A 98 -6.21 26.44 -6.88
N MET A 99 -7.09 27.09 -7.64
CA MET A 99 -7.98 26.44 -8.59
C MET A 99 -7.19 25.72 -9.68
N CYS A 100 -6.18 26.37 -10.27
CA CYS A 100 -5.32 25.75 -11.28
C CYS A 100 -4.63 24.50 -10.74
N LEU A 101 -4.08 24.56 -9.53
CA LEU A 101 -3.40 23.43 -8.88
C LEU A 101 -4.36 22.27 -8.62
N LEU A 102 -5.55 22.53 -8.07
CA LEU A 102 -6.56 21.48 -7.82
C LEU A 102 -7.06 20.84 -9.11
N LEU A 103 -7.23 21.63 -10.18
CA LEU A 103 -7.63 21.10 -11.48
C LEU A 103 -6.52 20.23 -12.10
N LEU A 104 -5.24 20.53 -11.85
CA LEU A 104 -4.13 19.65 -12.25
C LEU A 104 -4.17 18.32 -11.48
N TYR A 105 -4.47 18.33 -10.17
CA TYR A 105 -4.65 17.09 -9.39
C TYR A 105 -5.85 16.27 -9.88
N TYR A 106 -6.96 16.94 -10.15
CA TYR A 106 -8.16 16.31 -10.71
C TYR A 106 -7.88 15.71 -12.10
N ALA A 107 -7.15 16.42 -12.97
CA ALA A 107 -6.78 15.93 -14.30
C ALA A 107 -5.83 14.73 -14.23
N ALA A 108 -4.92 14.70 -13.26
CA ALA A 108 -4.02 13.56 -13.06
C ALA A 108 -4.76 12.29 -12.65
N TYR A 109 -5.85 12.40 -11.87
CA TYR A 109 -6.65 11.26 -11.37
C TYR A 109 -8.15 11.56 -11.29
N PRO A 110 -8.86 11.64 -12.43
CA PRO A 110 -10.29 11.90 -12.39
C PRO A 110 -11.04 10.70 -11.78
N PRO A 111 -12.10 10.92 -11.00
CA PRO A 111 -12.85 9.86 -10.32
C PRO A 111 -13.75 9.01 -11.25
N PHE A 112 -13.35 8.74 -12.49
CA PHE A 112 -14.15 7.94 -13.43
C PHE A 112 -14.11 6.44 -13.09
N PHE A 113 -15.16 5.71 -13.47
CA PHE A 113 -15.30 4.26 -13.29
C PHE A 113 -14.02 3.48 -13.67
N GLY A 114 -13.48 2.69 -12.74
CA GLY A 114 -12.37 1.77 -13.01
C GLY A 114 -10.97 2.40 -13.14
N SER A 115 -10.81 3.68 -12.80
CA SER A 115 -9.52 4.41 -12.86
C SER A 115 -8.72 4.36 -11.55
N ASP A 116 -8.95 3.37 -10.69
CA ASP A 116 -8.19 3.19 -9.45
C ASP A 116 -6.84 2.50 -9.76
N PHE A 117 -5.95 3.24 -10.41
CA PHE A 117 -4.62 2.78 -10.85
C PHE A 117 -3.62 2.70 -9.68
N GLY A 118 -3.99 2.01 -8.59
CA GLY A 118 -3.13 1.79 -7.43
C GLY A 118 -2.97 2.98 -6.48
N VAL A 119 -3.77 4.05 -6.65
CA VAL A 119 -3.84 5.17 -5.70
C VAL A 119 -5.05 4.99 -4.79
N VAL A 120 -4.81 4.91 -3.48
CA VAL A 120 -5.85 4.82 -2.46
C VAL A 120 -6.68 6.11 -2.49
N ARG A 121 -7.97 5.99 -2.81
CA ARG A 121 -8.93 7.11 -2.74
C ARG A 121 -9.63 7.11 -1.38
N GLU A 122 -9.92 8.30 -0.85
CA GLU A 122 -10.69 8.50 0.38
C GLU A 122 -12.18 8.10 0.23
N GLY A 123 -12.65 7.78 -1.00
CA GLY A 123 -14.00 7.32 -1.26
C GLY A 123 -14.25 6.91 -2.72
N ALA A 124 -15.40 6.27 -2.96
CA ALA A 124 -15.88 5.92 -4.30
C ALA A 124 -16.68 7.10 -4.89
N TYR A 125 -16.00 8.01 -5.58
CA TYR A 125 -16.63 9.16 -6.24
C TYR A 125 -17.05 8.79 -7.68
N LEU A 126 -18.14 9.36 -8.18
CA LEU A 126 -18.64 9.13 -9.54
C LEU A 126 -17.93 10.02 -10.58
N ILE A 127 -17.95 11.33 -10.34
CA ILE A 127 -17.33 12.39 -11.16
C ILE A 127 -16.84 13.53 -10.25
N VAL A 128 -17.53 13.80 -9.14
CA VAL A 128 -17.21 14.93 -8.26
C VAL A 128 -16.39 14.45 -7.06
N ASP A 129 -15.11 14.81 -7.01
CA ASP A 129 -14.22 14.58 -5.87
C ASP A 129 -14.02 15.86 -5.05
N LYS A 130 -13.25 15.76 -3.95
CA LYS A 130 -12.95 16.92 -3.10
C LYS A 130 -12.20 18.04 -3.82
N ASN A 131 -11.29 17.70 -4.74
CA ASN A 131 -10.51 18.68 -5.48
C ASN A 131 -11.41 19.54 -6.37
N LEU A 132 -12.38 18.91 -7.04
CA LEU A 132 -13.34 19.61 -7.88
C LEU A 132 -14.28 20.50 -7.05
N VAL A 133 -14.78 20.02 -5.91
CA VAL A 133 -15.62 20.82 -5.00
C VAL A 133 -14.86 22.04 -4.49
N GLU A 134 -13.62 21.86 -4.05
CA GLU A 134 -12.79 22.95 -3.53
C GLU A 134 -12.39 23.95 -4.64
N ALA A 135 -12.14 23.47 -5.87
CA ALA A 135 -11.91 24.32 -7.03
C ALA A 135 -13.13 25.18 -7.38
N ILE A 136 -14.34 24.60 -7.35
CA ILE A 136 -15.61 25.35 -7.54
C ILE A 136 -15.82 26.38 -6.44
N ALA A 137 -15.47 26.04 -5.19
CA ALA A 137 -15.54 26.98 -4.07
C ALA A 137 -14.56 28.16 -4.25
N LEU A 138 -13.32 27.90 -4.66
CA LEU A 138 -12.35 28.94 -5.01
C LEU A 138 -12.84 29.82 -6.17
N PHE A 139 -13.45 29.21 -7.19
CA PHE A 139 -14.06 29.93 -8.30
C PHE A 139 -15.17 30.87 -7.82
N ALA A 140 -16.07 30.39 -6.95
CA ALA A 140 -17.11 31.23 -6.36
C ALA A 140 -16.51 32.43 -5.60
N LEU A 141 -15.42 32.22 -4.84
CA LEU A 141 -14.74 33.27 -4.09
C LEU A 141 -14.14 34.38 -4.98
N LEU A 142 -13.88 34.14 -6.27
CA LEU A 142 -13.38 35.18 -7.19
C LEU A 142 -14.39 36.32 -7.40
N PHE A 143 -15.68 36.02 -7.31
CA PHE A 143 -16.76 36.98 -7.54
C PHE A 143 -17.09 37.82 -6.31
N PHE A 144 -16.55 37.47 -5.12
CA PHE A 144 -16.84 38.17 -3.88
C PHE A 144 -15.59 38.81 -3.27
N PRO A 145 -15.65 40.08 -2.81
CA PRO A 145 -14.49 40.80 -2.30
C PRO A 145 -14.16 40.41 -0.84
N THR A 146 -14.00 39.12 -0.56
CA THR A 146 -13.74 38.59 0.79
C THR A 146 -12.42 39.09 1.38
N GLY A 147 -11.36 39.21 0.56
CA GLY A 147 -10.07 39.81 0.93
C GLY A 147 -10.18 41.27 1.36
N MET A 148 -10.94 42.07 0.61
CA MET A 148 -11.16 43.50 0.92
C MET A 148 -12.09 43.69 2.13
N PHE A 149 -12.97 42.72 2.40
CA PHE A 149 -13.93 42.76 3.49
C PHE A 149 -13.27 42.40 4.84
N ALA A 150 -12.60 41.24 4.90
CA ALA A 150 -11.99 40.68 6.10
C ALA A 150 -10.66 39.99 5.73
N GLY A 151 -9.67 40.78 5.36
CA GLY A 151 -8.34 40.32 4.96
C GLY A 151 -7.34 41.46 4.77
N LEU A 152 -6.08 41.11 4.52
CA LEU A 152 -4.98 42.05 4.34
C LEU A 152 -5.00 42.79 2.99
N ASP A 153 -5.74 42.28 1.99
CA ASP A 153 -5.93 42.94 0.68
C ASP A 153 -6.41 44.38 0.83
N ARG A 154 -7.19 44.67 1.87
CA ARG A 154 -7.65 46.02 2.16
C ARG A 154 -6.51 47.00 2.44
N PHE A 155 -5.41 46.57 3.05
CA PHE A 155 -4.27 47.46 3.31
C PHE A 155 -3.37 47.61 2.09
N VAL A 156 -3.29 46.59 1.24
CA VAL A 156 -2.45 46.58 0.04
C VAL A 156 -3.12 47.30 -1.13
N PHE A 157 -4.43 47.10 -1.31
CA PHE A 157 -5.20 47.59 -2.46
C PHE A 157 -6.31 48.58 -2.09
N GLY A 158 -6.50 48.87 -0.80
CA GLY A 158 -7.44 49.90 -0.37
C GLY A 158 -6.93 51.27 -0.78
N LYS A 159 -7.56 51.88 -1.78
CA LYS A 159 -7.34 53.30 -2.08
C LYS A 159 -7.57 54.09 -0.79
N ARG A 160 -6.54 54.80 -0.30
CA ARG A 160 -6.72 55.88 0.69
C ARG A 160 -7.72 56.85 0.06
N ARG A 161 -8.95 56.86 0.57
CA ARG A 161 -9.93 57.87 0.21
C ARG A 161 -9.45 59.17 0.85
N GLN A 162 -8.61 59.92 0.14
CA GLN A 162 -8.55 61.37 0.34
C GLN A 162 -9.81 61.89 -0.31
N GLU A 163 -10.78 62.32 0.50
CA GLU A 163 -11.90 63.08 -0.04
C GLU A 163 -11.33 64.40 -0.60
N PRO A 164 -11.68 64.79 -1.84
CA PRO A 164 -11.38 66.13 -2.30
C PRO A 164 -12.23 67.09 -1.47
N VAL A 165 -11.58 68.02 -0.77
CA VAL A 165 -12.24 69.17 -0.16
C VAL A 165 -12.85 69.98 -1.30
N GLN A 166 -14.16 69.80 -1.54
CA GLN A 166 -14.92 70.69 -2.41
C GLN A 166 -15.16 71.98 -1.64
N SER A 167 -14.51 73.05 -2.11
CA SER A 167 -14.77 74.42 -1.71
C SER A 167 -16.23 74.78 -1.93
N GLU A 168 -16.89 75.25 -0.87
CA GLU A 168 -18.24 75.80 -0.88
C GLU A 168 -18.35 76.98 -1.84
N THR A 169 -19.27 76.90 -2.80
CA THR A 169 -19.92 78.08 -3.37
C THR A 169 -21.35 78.09 -2.83
N ALA A 170 -21.64 79.05 -1.96
CA ALA A 170 -22.92 79.24 -1.33
C ALA A 170 -24.01 79.70 -2.32
N ILE A 171 -25.19 79.04 -2.34
CA ILE A 171 -26.51 79.67 -2.60
C ILE A 171 -27.62 78.94 -1.80
N MET A 172 -28.26 79.72 -0.92
CA MET A 172 -29.61 79.62 -0.29
C MET A 172 -30.11 78.32 0.38
N GLY A 173 -30.29 78.41 1.71
CA GLY A 173 -31.67 78.57 2.22
C GLY A 173 -32.30 77.49 3.10
N LEU A 174 -31.59 76.45 3.55
CA LEU A 174 -32.09 75.49 4.54
C LEU A 174 -30.98 75.14 5.56
N PRO A 175 -31.27 75.05 6.88
CA PRO A 175 -30.28 74.56 7.83
C PRO A 175 -30.02 73.07 7.52
N PRO A 176 -28.75 72.65 7.32
CA PRO A 176 -28.45 71.25 7.09
C PRO A 176 -28.71 70.47 8.39
N GLU A 177 -29.56 69.46 8.33
CA GLU A 177 -29.58 68.38 9.32
C GLU A 177 -28.17 67.78 9.35
N SER A 178 -27.43 68.03 10.43
CA SER A 178 -26.11 67.49 10.68
C SER A 178 -26.20 65.98 10.91
N ARG A 179 -26.31 65.19 9.84
CA ARG A 179 -25.85 63.80 9.87
C ARG A 179 -24.34 63.84 9.73
N GLU A 180 -23.65 63.93 10.86
CA GLU A 180 -22.22 63.62 10.90
C GLU A 180 -22.00 62.26 10.21
N PRO A 181 -21.10 62.16 9.22
CA PRO A 181 -20.65 60.87 8.77
C PRO A 181 -19.86 60.25 9.92
N VAL A 182 -20.49 59.37 10.70
CA VAL A 182 -19.80 58.59 11.74
C VAL A 182 -18.59 57.95 11.09
N PRO A 183 -17.35 58.36 11.42
CA PRO A 183 -16.18 57.72 10.88
C PRO A 183 -16.22 56.29 11.38
N MET A 184 -16.21 55.29 10.49
CA MET A 184 -15.92 53.94 10.92
C MET A 184 -14.53 53.97 11.56
N SER A 185 -14.50 54.00 12.90
CA SER A 185 -13.30 54.01 13.72
C SER A 185 -12.26 53.06 13.13
N GLY A 186 -11.05 53.57 12.85
CA GLY A 186 -9.94 52.79 12.29
C GLY A 186 -9.69 51.49 13.07
N ARG A 187 -10.02 51.45 14.36
CA ARG A 187 -10.00 50.26 15.21
C ARG A 187 -10.90 49.12 14.69
N ARG A 188 -12.13 49.40 14.26
CA ARG A 188 -13.04 48.38 13.71
C ARG A 188 -12.55 47.84 12.36
N VAL A 189 -11.86 48.67 11.59
CA VAL A 189 -11.25 48.28 10.32
C VAL A 189 -10.05 47.37 10.54
N VAL A 190 -9.16 47.74 11.48
CA VAL A 190 -8.01 46.95 11.87
C VAL A 190 -8.45 45.61 12.47
N LEU A 191 -9.44 45.61 13.37
CA LEU A 191 -9.99 44.38 13.96
C LEU A 191 -10.55 43.43 12.91
N ARG A 192 -11.24 43.94 11.88
CA ARG A 192 -11.76 43.11 10.77
C ARG A 192 -10.66 42.49 9.91
N ALA A 193 -9.57 43.21 9.68
CA ALA A 193 -8.44 42.70 8.91
C ALA A 193 -7.58 41.70 9.70
N MET A 194 -7.66 41.71 11.04
CA MET A 194 -6.96 40.77 11.93
C MET A 194 -7.76 39.51 12.28
N VAL A 195 -8.99 39.35 11.76
CA VAL A 195 -9.83 38.17 12.04
C VAL A 195 -9.16 36.85 11.64
N SER A 196 -8.22 36.88 10.69
CA SER A 196 -7.46 35.72 10.22
C SER A 196 -6.31 35.30 11.14
N VAL A 197 -5.81 36.19 12.00
CA VAL A 197 -4.64 35.92 12.86
C VAL A 197 -4.91 34.82 13.90
N PRO A 198 -6.07 34.81 14.61
CA PRO A 198 -6.42 33.69 15.49
C PRO A 198 -6.46 32.34 14.78
N PHE A 199 -6.86 32.29 13.50
CA PHE A 199 -6.90 31.03 12.75
C PHE A 199 -5.51 30.52 12.40
N LEU A 200 -4.54 31.38 12.08
CA LEU A 200 -3.14 30.97 11.93
C LEU A 200 -2.52 30.50 13.26
N MET A 201 -2.84 31.16 14.37
CA MET A 201 -2.40 30.69 15.69
C MET A 201 -3.06 29.34 16.06
N ALA A 202 -4.35 29.18 15.78
CA ALA A 202 -5.05 27.90 15.93
C ALA A 202 -4.42 26.81 15.06
N PHE A 203 -4.00 27.14 13.84
CA PHE A 203 -3.28 26.22 12.96
C PHE A 203 -1.95 25.77 13.56
N GLY A 204 -1.11 26.72 14.00
CA GLY A 204 0.19 26.41 14.60
C GLY A 204 0.07 25.56 15.87
N THR A 205 -0.89 25.88 16.73
CA THR A 205 -1.16 25.12 17.97
C THR A 205 -1.72 23.72 17.69
N ALA A 206 -2.66 23.58 16.75
CA ALA A 206 -3.19 22.27 16.33
C ALA A 206 -2.09 21.38 15.72
N LEU A 207 -1.23 21.94 14.87
CA LEU A 207 -0.09 21.24 14.29
C LEU A 207 0.91 20.79 15.36
N ALA A 208 1.24 21.66 16.32
CA ALA A 208 2.14 21.35 17.43
C ALA A 208 1.57 20.25 18.34
N LYS A 209 0.28 20.34 18.71
CA LYS A 209 -0.40 19.33 19.53
C LYS A 209 -0.47 17.97 18.84
N LYS A 210 -0.78 17.93 17.53
CA LYS A 210 -0.80 16.70 16.73
C LYS A 210 0.59 16.02 16.69
N ARG A 211 1.68 16.80 16.71
CA ARG A 211 3.05 16.26 16.76
C ARG A 211 3.50 15.83 18.15
N GLY A 212 3.03 16.49 19.20
CA GLY A 212 3.42 16.23 20.59
C GLY A 212 2.74 15.02 21.24
N LEU A 213 1.66 14.49 20.65
CA LEU A 213 0.83 13.43 21.23
C LEU A 213 1.06 12.02 20.66
N LEU A 214 2.08 11.82 19.81
CA LEU A 214 2.31 10.49 19.24
C LEU A 214 2.92 9.56 20.29
N SER A 215 2.20 8.50 20.65
CA SER A 215 2.70 7.40 21.49
C SER A 215 3.91 6.70 20.84
N HIS A 216 4.68 5.91 21.58
CA HIS A 216 5.79 5.12 21.01
C HIS A 216 5.31 4.17 19.89
N GLU A 217 4.08 3.66 20.01
CA GLU A 217 3.41 2.86 18.98
C GLU A 217 2.93 3.72 17.82
N GLU A 218 2.41 4.94 18.02
CA GLU A 218 2.02 5.86 16.94
C GLU A 218 3.19 6.52 16.20
N LYS A 219 4.37 6.60 16.84
CA LYS A 219 5.62 6.99 16.15
C LYS A 219 6.11 5.92 15.18
N ASN A 220 5.75 4.65 15.44
CA ASN A 220 6.08 3.49 14.64
C ASN A 220 4.91 2.98 13.78
N LEU A 221 3.68 3.40 14.06
CA LEU A 221 2.51 3.21 13.21
C LEU A 221 2.54 4.26 12.11
N VAL A 222 2.61 3.77 10.90
CA VAL A 222 2.54 4.59 9.69
C VAL A 222 1.08 4.96 9.50
N ASP A 223 0.68 6.11 10.03
CA ASP A 223 -0.64 6.72 9.81
C ASP A 223 -0.85 6.91 8.30
N GLY A 224 -1.66 6.03 7.71
CA GLY A 224 -1.84 5.89 6.27
C GLY A 224 -2.94 6.76 5.69
N VAL A 225 -3.73 7.47 6.51
CA VAL A 225 -4.91 8.19 6.02
C VAL A 225 -5.14 9.47 6.84
N SER A 226 -4.39 10.52 6.53
CA SER A 226 -4.77 11.90 6.93
C SER A 226 -4.11 12.94 6.02
N GLY A 227 -4.73 13.16 4.87
CA GLY A 227 -4.35 14.17 3.89
C GLY A 227 -3.70 13.59 2.64
N ALA A 228 -3.61 14.39 1.56
CA ALA A 228 -3.01 14.04 0.27
C ALA A 228 -1.49 13.81 0.33
N THR A 229 -0.96 13.53 1.52
CA THR A 229 0.39 13.09 1.78
C THR A 229 0.33 11.78 2.56
N MET A 230 0.03 10.69 1.86
CA MET A 230 0.34 9.35 2.38
C MET A 230 1.85 9.29 2.62
N LYS A 231 2.28 8.87 3.81
CA LYS A 231 3.67 8.43 4.00
C LYS A 231 3.93 7.33 2.96
N ARG A 232 4.85 7.61 2.04
CA ARG A 232 5.23 6.72 0.95
C ARG A 232 5.70 5.38 1.51
N TYR A 233 4.95 4.32 1.22
CA TYR A 233 5.54 3.00 1.11
C TYR A 233 6.28 2.98 -0.23
N SER A 234 7.61 3.04 -0.19
CA SER A 234 8.44 2.78 -1.37
C SER A 234 8.60 1.28 -1.50
N PHE A 235 7.61 0.61 -2.10
CA PHE A 235 7.74 -0.81 -2.40
C PHE A 235 8.75 -1.02 -3.52
N THR A 236 9.60 -2.02 -3.36
CA THR A 236 10.58 -2.44 -4.35
C THR A 236 9.86 -2.79 -5.65
N SER A 237 10.23 -2.12 -6.74
CA SER A 237 9.62 -2.31 -8.05
C SER A 237 10.40 -3.32 -8.87
N ILE A 238 9.83 -3.80 -9.97
CA ILE A 238 10.56 -4.69 -10.90
C ILE A 238 11.86 -4.07 -11.43
N LYS A 239 12.00 -2.73 -11.41
CA LYS A 239 13.23 -2.03 -11.83
C LYS A 239 14.39 -2.23 -10.84
N ASP A 240 14.06 -2.60 -9.61
CA ASP A 240 15.01 -2.82 -8.53
C ASP A 240 15.42 -4.30 -8.41
N LEU A 241 14.94 -5.16 -9.32
CA LEU A 241 15.33 -6.57 -9.41
C LEU A 241 16.81 -6.68 -9.79
N LYS A 242 17.59 -7.35 -8.95
CA LYS A 242 19.03 -7.56 -9.16
C LYS A 242 19.31 -8.68 -10.16
N ALA A 243 18.62 -9.79 -10.01
CA ALA A 243 18.70 -10.94 -10.91
C ALA A 243 17.45 -11.83 -10.73
N PRO A 244 17.07 -12.65 -11.73
CA PRO A 244 16.03 -13.65 -11.54
C PRO A 244 16.47 -14.70 -10.51
N VAL A 245 15.52 -15.23 -9.73
CA VAL A 245 15.83 -16.29 -8.77
C VAL A 245 16.32 -17.56 -9.48
N PRO A 246 17.38 -18.24 -8.99
CA PRO A 246 17.81 -19.52 -9.53
C PRO A 246 16.73 -20.60 -9.38
N ALA A 247 16.77 -21.58 -10.28
CA ALA A 247 15.90 -22.75 -10.25
C ALA A 247 16.72 -24.03 -10.02
N ALA A 248 16.03 -25.11 -9.65
CA ALA A 248 16.60 -26.44 -9.49
C ALA A 248 15.57 -27.53 -9.84
N GLN A 249 16.03 -28.76 -10.06
CA GLN A 249 15.15 -29.84 -10.47
C GLN A 249 14.54 -30.61 -9.30
N ILE A 250 13.28 -31.01 -9.47
CA ILE A 250 12.64 -32.10 -8.72
C ILE A 250 12.09 -33.07 -9.76
N GLY A 251 12.68 -34.27 -9.83
CA GLY A 251 12.42 -35.19 -10.92
C GLY A 251 12.78 -34.57 -12.27
N LYS A 252 11.83 -34.50 -13.20
CA LYS A 252 12.02 -33.87 -14.53
C LYS A 252 11.64 -32.40 -14.55
N GLN A 253 11.04 -31.88 -13.48
CA GLN A 253 10.47 -30.53 -13.45
C GLN A 253 11.46 -29.55 -12.84
N THR A 254 11.49 -28.32 -13.37
CA THR A 254 12.38 -27.26 -12.90
C THR A 254 11.58 -26.22 -12.14
N PHE A 255 11.88 -26.04 -10.86
CA PHE A 255 11.19 -25.11 -9.97
C PHE A 255 12.15 -24.04 -9.47
N SER A 256 11.67 -22.81 -9.31
CA SER A 256 12.41 -21.71 -8.71
C SER A 256 12.71 -22.01 -7.25
N ARG A 257 13.94 -21.72 -6.78
CA ARG A 257 14.33 -21.93 -5.38
C ARG A 257 13.51 -21.12 -4.39
N LEU A 258 12.94 -20.00 -4.82
CA LEU A 258 11.86 -19.32 -4.12
C LEU A 258 10.53 -19.71 -4.79
N VAL A 259 9.64 -20.31 -4.01
CA VAL A 259 8.30 -20.76 -4.43
C VAL A 259 7.27 -19.82 -3.82
N LEU A 260 6.35 -19.33 -4.64
CA LEU A 260 5.25 -18.49 -4.19
C LEU A 260 4.26 -19.32 -3.36
N GLY A 261 3.99 -18.92 -2.12
CA GLY A 261 3.04 -19.62 -1.25
C GLY A 261 1.59 -19.16 -1.51
N GLY A 262 0.72 -20.09 -1.89
CA GLY A 262 -0.66 -19.79 -2.29
C GLY A 262 -1.66 -19.55 -1.15
N ASN A 263 -1.28 -19.77 0.12
CA ASN A 263 -2.23 -19.68 1.23
C ASN A 263 -2.89 -18.29 1.36
N LEU A 264 -2.12 -17.22 1.16
CA LEU A 264 -2.65 -15.85 1.20
C LEU A 264 -3.64 -15.61 0.07
N ILE A 265 -3.38 -16.13 -1.15
CA ILE A 265 -4.32 -16.01 -2.27
C ILE A 265 -5.65 -16.70 -1.95
N GLY A 266 -5.62 -17.81 -1.21
CA GLY A 266 -6.80 -18.55 -0.77
C GLY A 266 -7.52 -17.97 0.45
N GLY A 267 -7.03 -16.87 1.03
CA GLY A 267 -7.57 -16.27 2.25
C GLY A 267 -7.20 -17.02 3.54
N TRP A 268 -6.33 -18.03 3.46
CA TRP A 268 -5.85 -18.77 4.62
C TRP A 268 -4.67 -18.06 5.27
N ALA A 269 -4.98 -17.14 6.18
CA ALA A 269 -4.00 -16.43 6.98
C ALA A 269 -4.01 -16.93 8.42
N HIS A 270 -2.86 -17.39 8.90
CA HIS A 270 -2.64 -17.63 10.32
C HIS A 270 -2.38 -16.27 10.97
N ALA A 271 -3.36 -15.76 11.70
CA ALA A 271 -3.34 -14.40 12.22
C ALA A 271 -3.56 -14.33 13.74
N ARG A 272 -3.42 -15.47 14.44
CA ARG A 272 -3.69 -15.60 15.87
C ARG A 272 -5.05 -15.00 16.21
N ASP A 273 -5.09 -13.89 16.94
CA ASP A 273 -6.31 -13.26 17.44
C ASP A 273 -6.92 -12.22 16.49
N LEU A 274 -6.27 -11.95 15.35
CA LEU A 274 -6.75 -10.97 14.36
C LEU A 274 -7.80 -11.58 13.42
N ILE A 275 -9.01 -11.77 13.94
CA ILE A 275 -10.14 -12.43 13.26
C ILE A 275 -10.56 -11.81 11.91
N TYR A 276 -10.12 -10.59 11.61
CA TYR A 276 -10.44 -9.89 10.36
C TYR A 276 -9.44 -10.16 9.24
N VAL A 277 -8.27 -10.76 9.52
CA VAL A 277 -7.17 -10.85 8.56
C VAL A 277 -7.53 -11.70 7.36
N SER A 278 -8.23 -12.83 7.52
CA SER A 278 -8.71 -13.62 6.37
C SER A 278 -9.60 -12.79 5.45
N LYS A 279 -10.51 -11.96 6.00
CA LYS A 279 -11.38 -11.08 5.20
C LYS A 279 -10.56 -10.02 4.46
N LEU A 280 -9.58 -9.42 5.12
CA LEU A 280 -8.69 -8.42 4.52
C LEU A 280 -7.86 -9.02 3.39
N VAL A 281 -7.26 -10.19 3.63
CA VAL A 281 -6.45 -10.92 2.66
C VAL A 281 -7.27 -11.32 1.44
N THR A 282 -8.49 -11.83 1.63
CA THR A 282 -9.40 -12.15 0.53
C THR A 282 -9.85 -10.91 -0.23
N ALA A 283 -10.10 -9.79 0.45
CA ALA A 283 -10.45 -8.52 -0.19
C ALA A 283 -9.31 -7.94 -1.04
N TYR A 284 -8.06 -8.18 -0.64
CA TYR A 284 -6.88 -7.78 -1.39
C TYR A 284 -6.68 -8.61 -2.67
N HIS A 285 -6.81 -9.93 -2.56
CA HIS A 285 -6.52 -10.87 -3.66
C HIS A 285 -7.70 -11.00 -4.62
N THR A 286 -8.02 -9.90 -5.31
CA THR A 286 -8.91 -9.93 -6.48
C THR A 286 -8.26 -10.74 -7.61
N ARG A 287 -9.07 -11.24 -8.56
CA ARG A 287 -8.56 -11.96 -9.75
C ARG A 287 -7.43 -11.21 -10.45
N THR A 288 -7.64 -9.92 -10.71
CA THR A 288 -6.64 -9.04 -11.35
C THR A 288 -5.37 -8.94 -10.51
N LYS A 289 -5.50 -8.75 -9.19
CA LYS A 289 -4.35 -8.64 -8.29
C LYS A 289 -3.54 -9.95 -8.23
N VAL A 290 -4.22 -11.09 -8.24
CA VAL A 290 -3.56 -12.41 -8.31
C VAL A 290 -2.79 -12.56 -9.62
N PHE A 291 -3.38 -12.18 -10.76
CA PHE A 291 -2.68 -12.23 -12.06
C PHE A 291 -1.48 -11.28 -12.11
N GLU A 292 -1.61 -10.06 -11.59
CA GLU A 292 -0.50 -9.12 -11.45
C GLU A 292 0.63 -9.70 -10.60
N THR A 293 0.29 -10.40 -9.51
CA THR A 293 1.25 -11.08 -8.65
C THR A 293 1.97 -12.20 -9.40
N PHE A 294 1.25 -13.02 -10.18
CA PHE A 294 1.85 -14.08 -11.00
C PHE A 294 2.77 -13.53 -12.07
N MET A 295 2.34 -12.51 -12.82
CA MET A 295 3.19 -11.86 -13.84
C MET A 295 4.45 -11.26 -13.21
N LEU A 296 4.34 -10.63 -12.03
CA LEU A 296 5.48 -10.09 -11.32
C LEU A 296 6.43 -11.19 -10.86
N ALA A 297 5.90 -12.28 -10.29
CA ALA A 297 6.67 -13.44 -9.87
C ALA A 297 7.46 -14.04 -11.05
N GLU A 298 6.80 -14.28 -12.18
CA GLU A 298 7.45 -14.82 -13.39
C GLU A 298 8.54 -13.90 -13.93
N LYS A 299 8.31 -12.57 -13.93
CA LYS A 299 9.34 -11.58 -14.31
C LYS A 299 10.55 -11.59 -13.38
N CYS A 300 10.36 -11.97 -12.12
CA CYS A 300 11.45 -12.14 -11.15
C CYS A 300 12.09 -13.53 -11.18
N GLY A 301 11.70 -14.40 -12.13
CA GLY A 301 12.21 -15.77 -12.25
C GLY A 301 11.51 -16.78 -11.33
N VAL A 302 10.54 -16.36 -10.52
CA VAL A 302 9.70 -17.29 -9.74
C VAL A 302 8.73 -17.96 -10.70
N ASN A 303 8.94 -19.24 -10.95
CA ASN A 303 8.18 -19.98 -11.95
C ASN A 303 7.14 -20.94 -11.35
N THR A 304 7.00 -20.95 -10.02
CA THR A 304 6.20 -21.94 -9.30
C THR A 304 5.43 -21.31 -8.13
N ILE A 305 4.15 -21.66 -8.03
CA ILE A 305 3.31 -21.46 -6.84
C ILE A 305 3.01 -22.81 -6.17
N LEU A 306 3.10 -22.90 -4.86
CA LEU A 306 2.65 -24.07 -4.09
C LEU A 306 1.32 -23.73 -3.41
N THR A 307 0.28 -24.50 -3.67
CA THR A 307 -1.09 -24.15 -3.26
C THR A 307 -2.04 -25.33 -3.14
N ASN A 308 -3.25 -25.07 -2.66
CA ASN A 308 -4.35 -26.03 -2.54
C ASN A 308 -5.09 -26.24 -3.87
N PRO A 309 -5.65 -27.45 -4.14
CA PRO A 309 -6.44 -27.72 -5.35
C PRO A 309 -7.56 -26.70 -5.62
N LYS A 310 -8.14 -26.10 -4.57
CA LYS A 310 -9.17 -25.06 -4.70
C LYS A 310 -8.72 -23.80 -5.45
N LEU A 311 -7.41 -23.55 -5.55
CA LEU A 311 -6.85 -22.43 -6.31
C LEU A 311 -6.46 -22.80 -7.74
N ALA A 312 -6.63 -24.06 -8.17
CA ALA A 312 -6.37 -24.43 -9.54
C ALA A 312 -7.22 -23.66 -10.59
N PRO A 313 -8.52 -23.35 -10.35
CA PRO A 313 -9.31 -22.58 -11.31
C PRO A 313 -8.73 -21.21 -11.67
N ILE A 314 -8.22 -20.45 -10.69
CA ILE A 314 -7.63 -19.12 -10.96
C ILE A 314 -6.31 -19.23 -11.73
N ILE A 315 -5.53 -20.29 -11.49
CA ILE A 315 -4.30 -20.57 -12.23
C ILE A 315 -4.62 -20.98 -13.68
N LYS A 316 -5.63 -21.84 -13.87
CA LYS A 316 -6.10 -22.23 -15.21
C LYS A 316 -6.62 -21.04 -16.00
N ASP A 317 -7.32 -20.13 -15.34
CA ASP A 317 -7.79 -18.89 -15.97
C ASP A 317 -6.63 -18.00 -16.41
N TYR A 318 -5.59 -17.86 -15.58
CA TYR A 318 -4.35 -17.15 -15.93
C TYR A 318 -3.68 -17.75 -17.19
N TRP A 319 -3.63 -19.08 -17.31
CA TRP A 319 -3.11 -19.77 -18.49
C TRP A 319 -4.00 -19.59 -19.72
N LYS A 320 -5.33 -19.71 -19.57
CA LYS A 320 -6.29 -19.57 -20.67
C LYS A 320 -6.29 -18.17 -21.28
N GLU A 321 -6.05 -17.14 -20.46
CA GLU A 321 -5.92 -15.76 -20.92
C GLU A 321 -4.56 -15.48 -21.60
N GLY A 322 -3.63 -16.43 -21.60
CA GLY A 322 -2.32 -16.29 -22.23
C GLY A 322 -1.40 -15.30 -21.50
N LEU A 323 -1.67 -15.02 -20.22
CA LEU A 323 -0.94 -14.02 -19.44
C LEU A 323 0.42 -14.53 -18.94
N GLY A 324 0.54 -15.83 -18.74
CA GLY A 324 1.78 -16.47 -18.31
C GLY A 324 1.67 -17.97 -18.14
N LYS A 325 2.69 -18.57 -17.54
CA LYS A 325 2.90 -20.03 -17.51
C LYS A 325 3.39 -20.54 -16.15
N ILE A 326 3.07 -19.82 -15.07
CA ILE A 326 3.47 -20.20 -13.72
C ILE A 326 3.02 -21.65 -13.45
N GLN A 327 3.96 -22.49 -13.04
CA GLN A 327 3.70 -23.87 -12.65
C GLN A 327 3.06 -23.89 -11.27
N TYR A 328 2.35 -24.97 -10.93
CA TYR A 328 1.90 -25.14 -9.55
C TYR A 328 2.19 -26.51 -8.96
N ILE A 329 2.60 -26.52 -7.70
CA ILE A 329 2.71 -27.70 -6.85
C ILE A 329 1.45 -27.76 -6.00
N SER A 330 0.70 -28.86 -6.10
CA SER A 330 -0.52 -29.04 -5.32
C SER A 330 -0.23 -29.70 -3.98
N ASP A 331 -0.81 -29.15 -2.90
CA ASP A 331 -0.79 -29.77 -1.57
C ASP A 331 -1.79 -30.91 -1.40
N CYS A 332 -2.65 -31.15 -2.40
CA CYS A 332 -3.71 -32.16 -2.36
C CYS A 332 -4.57 -32.10 -1.09
N GLY A 333 -4.72 -30.91 -0.49
CA GLY A 333 -5.42 -30.70 0.76
C GLY A 333 -6.94 -30.78 0.60
N GLY A 334 -7.57 -31.69 1.33
CA GLY A 334 -9.02 -31.88 1.39
C GLY A 334 -9.39 -33.09 2.25
N SER A 335 -10.67 -33.43 2.30
CA SER A 335 -11.17 -34.54 3.13
C SER A 335 -10.81 -35.93 2.59
N ASP A 336 -10.78 -36.09 1.26
CA ASP A 336 -10.37 -37.32 0.59
C ASP A 336 -9.06 -37.09 -0.16
N LEU A 337 -7.97 -37.66 0.36
CA LEU A 337 -6.63 -37.48 -0.20
C LEU A 337 -6.54 -37.94 -1.66
N LEU A 338 -7.10 -39.11 -1.99
CA LEU A 338 -6.96 -39.66 -3.34
C LEU A 338 -7.80 -38.88 -4.34
N GLN A 339 -8.98 -38.42 -3.93
CA GLN A 339 -9.79 -37.50 -4.72
C GLN A 339 -9.04 -36.19 -5.01
N MET A 340 -8.41 -35.59 -4.00
CA MET A 340 -7.68 -34.34 -4.17
C MET A 340 -6.41 -34.52 -5.02
N VAL A 341 -5.74 -35.67 -4.93
CA VAL A 341 -4.65 -36.04 -5.83
C VAL A 341 -5.13 -36.09 -7.27
N ASN A 342 -6.24 -36.79 -7.55
CA ASN A 342 -6.80 -36.87 -8.90
C ASN A 342 -7.19 -35.49 -9.44
N MET A 343 -7.90 -34.69 -8.64
CA MET A 343 -8.27 -33.33 -9.03
C MET A 343 -7.05 -32.48 -9.38
N SER A 344 -5.98 -32.58 -8.58
CA SER A 344 -4.73 -31.84 -8.84
C SER A 344 -4.07 -32.23 -10.15
N ILE A 345 -4.05 -33.54 -10.46
CA ILE A 345 -3.51 -34.06 -11.71
C ILE A 345 -4.35 -33.56 -12.88
N ASP A 346 -5.68 -33.70 -12.80
CA ASP A 346 -6.62 -33.31 -13.84
C ASP A 346 -6.61 -31.80 -14.11
N ASP A 347 -6.32 -31.00 -13.08
CA ASP A 347 -6.18 -29.55 -13.18
C ASP A 347 -4.76 -29.08 -13.56
N GLY A 348 -3.84 -29.99 -13.90
CA GLY A 348 -2.54 -29.67 -14.50
C GLY A 348 -1.43 -29.34 -13.50
N ALA A 349 -1.45 -29.91 -12.30
CA ALA A 349 -0.35 -29.75 -11.33
C ALA A 349 0.98 -30.23 -11.93
N SER A 350 2.06 -29.51 -11.64
CA SER A 350 3.42 -29.86 -12.05
C SER A 350 4.12 -30.80 -11.06
N ALA A 351 3.64 -30.84 -9.82
CA ALA A 351 3.95 -31.85 -8.81
C ALA A 351 2.83 -31.88 -7.77
N CYS A 352 2.71 -32.97 -7.03
CA CYS A 352 1.71 -33.14 -5.99
C CYS A 352 2.38 -33.66 -4.72
N TYR A 353 1.88 -33.28 -3.54
CA TYR A 353 2.33 -33.86 -2.29
C TYR A 353 1.16 -34.08 -1.32
N VAL A 354 1.33 -35.00 -0.37
CA VAL A 354 0.36 -35.18 0.72
C VAL A 354 0.51 -34.00 1.69
N GLN A 355 -0.50 -33.13 1.79
CA GLN A 355 -0.48 -31.94 2.66
C GLN A 355 0.04 -32.26 4.07
N GLY A 356 0.87 -31.39 4.64
CA GLY A 356 1.48 -31.63 5.95
C GLY A 356 0.49 -31.97 7.07
N GLY A 357 -0.64 -31.26 7.18
CA GLY A 357 -1.63 -31.56 8.21
C GLY A 357 -2.36 -32.89 7.99
N ILE A 358 -2.57 -33.27 6.72
CA ILE A 358 -3.14 -34.57 6.37
C ILE A 358 -2.14 -35.69 6.67
N ALA A 359 -0.89 -35.53 6.26
CA ALA A 359 0.17 -36.49 6.53
C ALA A 359 0.38 -36.68 8.05
N ASP A 360 0.42 -35.60 8.82
CA ASP A 360 0.53 -35.66 10.28
C ASP A 360 -0.61 -36.51 10.89
N ASN A 361 -1.86 -36.27 10.44
CA ASN A 361 -3.02 -37.02 10.92
C ASN A 361 -3.00 -38.50 10.50
N LEU A 362 -2.58 -38.80 9.26
CA LEU A 362 -2.51 -40.18 8.77
C LEU A 362 -1.43 -40.98 9.49
N VAL A 363 -0.25 -40.40 9.71
CA VAL A 363 0.85 -41.04 10.45
C VAL A 363 0.45 -41.27 11.90
N GLU A 364 -0.21 -40.31 12.54
CA GLU A 364 -0.71 -40.45 13.91
C GLU A 364 -1.74 -41.58 14.07
N ARG A 365 -2.52 -41.86 13.02
CA ARG A 365 -3.46 -43.00 12.98
C ARG A 365 -2.84 -44.30 12.47
N GLY A 366 -1.57 -44.29 12.08
CA GLY A 366 -0.90 -45.44 11.47
C GLY A 366 -1.35 -45.78 10.05
N GLU A 367 -2.03 -44.86 9.36
CA GLU A 367 -2.62 -45.03 8.03
C GLU A 367 -1.61 -44.77 6.89
N PHE A 368 -0.46 -45.45 6.94
CA PHE A 368 0.63 -45.29 5.96
C PHE A 368 0.25 -45.73 4.53
N ASP A 369 -0.65 -46.70 4.40
CA ASP A 369 -1.14 -47.20 3.10
C ASP A 369 -1.85 -46.11 2.29
N ALA A 370 -2.51 -45.16 2.96
CA ALA A 370 -3.16 -44.03 2.29
C ALA A 370 -2.13 -43.10 1.64
N ILE A 371 -1.02 -42.84 2.35
CA ILE A 371 0.11 -42.06 1.84
C ILE A 371 0.77 -42.80 0.67
N ALA A 372 1.02 -44.11 0.81
CA ALA A 372 1.60 -44.94 -0.27
C ALA A 372 0.75 -44.88 -1.55
N LYS A 373 -0.57 -45.09 -1.44
CA LYS A 373 -1.50 -45.01 -2.57
C LYS A 373 -1.49 -43.64 -3.24
N ALA A 374 -1.38 -42.55 -2.47
CA ALA A 374 -1.28 -41.21 -3.01
C ALA A 374 0.01 -41.03 -3.82
N LEU A 375 1.16 -41.46 -3.28
CA LEU A 375 2.45 -41.38 -3.99
C LEU A 375 2.43 -42.19 -5.28
N ASP A 376 1.93 -43.43 -5.24
CA ASP A 376 1.83 -44.30 -6.40
C ASP A 376 0.93 -43.68 -7.47
N ARG A 377 -0.19 -43.09 -7.06
CA ARG A 377 -1.11 -42.41 -7.99
C ARG A 377 -0.46 -41.21 -8.67
N ILE A 378 0.29 -40.40 -7.93
CA ILE A 378 1.01 -39.24 -8.49
C ILE A 378 2.08 -39.70 -9.49
N ARG A 379 2.90 -40.69 -9.10
CA ARG A 379 3.97 -41.24 -9.95
C ARG A 379 3.45 -41.94 -11.20
N ALA A 380 2.32 -42.65 -11.10
CA ALA A 380 1.67 -43.28 -12.24
C ALA A 380 1.25 -42.28 -13.32
N ASN A 381 1.10 -40.99 -12.98
CA ASN A 381 0.82 -39.90 -13.91
C ASN A 381 2.08 -39.12 -14.31
N GLY A 382 3.27 -39.64 -14.00
CA GLY A 382 4.55 -39.05 -14.39
C GLY A 382 4.94 -37.77 -13.63
N LEU A 383 4.25 -37.46 -12.53
CA LEU A 383 4.53 -36.28 -11.71
C LEU A 383 5.43 -36.62 -10.51
N PRO A 384 6.27 -35.68 -10.04
CA PRO A 384 6.95 -35.83 -8.76
C PRO A 384 5.96 -35.92 -7.61
N ALA A 385 6.15 -36.90 -6.73
CA ALA A 385 5.31 -37.18 -5.58
C ALA A 385 6.00 -36.83 -4.26
N GLY A 386 5.40 -35.91 -3.49
CA GLY A 386 5.94 -35.43 -2.23
C GLY A 386 5.16 -35.88 -0.99
N ILE A 387 5.79 -35.72 0.18
CA ILE A 387 5.13 -35.82 1.49
C ILE A 387 5.41 -34.55 2.28
N GLY A 388 4.35 -33.96 2.85
CA GLY A 388 4.46 -32.85 3.77
C GLY A 388 4.47 -33.28 5.24
N GLY A 389 4.91 -32.42 6.14
CA GLY A 389 4.71 -32.63 7.58
C GLY A 389 4.96 -31.37 8.40
N HIS A 390 4.22 -31.19 9.49
CA HIS A 390 4.57 -30.20 10.51
C HIS A 390 5.44 -30.84 11.60
N LYS A 391 5.13 -32.09 11.96
CA LYS A 391 5.82 -32.84 13.02
C LYS A 391 7.06 -33.56 12.46
N LEU A 392 8.15 -33.63 13.23
CA LEU A 392 9.34 -34.42 12.86
C LEU A 392 9.00 -35.92 12.81
N ALA A 393 8.20 -36.39 13.78
CA ALA A 393 7.72 -37.76 13.83
C ALA A 393 6.97 -38.21 12.56
N THR A 394 6.30 -37.29 11.84
CA THR A 394 5.60 -37.60 10.59
C THR A 394 6.58 -38.07 9.52
N VAL A 395 7.63 -37.29 9.27
CA VAL A 395 8.60 -37.61 8.22
C VAL A 395 9.47 -38.82 8.61
N GLN A 396 9.79 -38.96 9.90
CA GLN A 396 10.48 -40.14 10.42
C GLN A 396 9.62 -41.40 10.25
N GLY A 397 8.36 -41.35 10.67
CA GLY A 397 7.43 -42.48 10.55
C GLY A 397 7.20 -42.91 9.10
N CYS A 398 7.12 -41.97 8.16
CA CYS A 398 7.07 -42.30 6.73
C CYS A 398 8.33 -43.06 6.29
N VAL A 399 9.52 -42.57 6.66
CA VAL A 399 10.79 -43.24 6.32
C VAL A 399 10.91 -44.63 6.96
N ASP A 400 10.51 -44.78 8.22
CA ASP A 400 10.54 -46.07 8.94
C ASP A 400 9.64 -47.13 8.28
N LYS A 401 8.57 -46.68 7.60
CA LYS A 401 7.65 -47.52 6.82
C LYS A 401 8.07 -47.68 5.36
N GLY A 402 9.25 -47.18 4.98
CA GLY A 402 9.78 -47.28 3.61
C GLY A 402 9.14 -46.32 2.61
N LEU A 403 8.37 -45.32 3.07
CA LEU A 403 7.77 -44.30 2.20
C LEU A 403 8.80 -43.22 1.88
N ILE A 404 9.46 -43.38 0.74
CA ILE A 404 10.44 -42.41 0.24
C ILE A 404 9.81 -41.57 -0.88
N PRO A 405 9.55 -40.27 -0.69
CA PRO A 405 9.01 -39.39 -1.72
C PRO A 405 10.11 -38.86 -2.65
N ASP A 406 9.68 -38.24 -3.76
CA ASP A 406 10.57 -37.56 -4.70
C ASP A 406 11.02 -36.19 -4.17
N PHE A 407 10.29 -35.63 -3.21
CA PHE A 407 10.65 -34.44 -2.44
C PHE A 407 9.85 -34.37 -1.13
N TRP A 408 10.35 -33.63 -0.15
CA TRP A 408 9.66 -33.39 1.11
C TRP A 408 9.20 -31.94 1.24
N VAL A 409 8.13 -31.70 1.99
CA VAL A 409 7.64 -30.36 2.35
C VAL A 409 7.58 -30.22 3.87
N LYS A 410 8.51 -29.49 4.49
CA LYS A 410 8.67 -29.49 5.96
C LYS A 410 8.64 -28.09 6.55
N THR A 411 7.96 -27.95 7.68
CA THR A 411 8.03 -26.72 8.46
C THR A 411 9.39 -26.54 9.08
N LEU A 412 10.00 -25.37 8.90
CA LEU A 412 11.36 -25.10 9.34
C LEU A 412 11.54 -23.64 9.72
N HIS A 413 11.61 -23.36 11.02
CA HIS A 413 11.93 -22.04 11.55
C HIS A 413 12.53 -22.19 12.95
N PRO A 414 13.36 -21.25 13.42
CA PRO A 414 13.83 -21.26 14.79
C PRO A 414 12.68 -20.93 15.76
N LEU A 415 12.88 -21.18 17.05
CA LEU A 415 11.92 -20.89 18.13
C LEU A 415 12.32 -19.67 18.98
N THR A 416 13.06 -18.72 18.40
CA THR A 416 13.59 -17.54 19.12
C THR A 416 12.63 -16.34 19.16
N TYR A 417 11.43 -16.46 18.59
CA TYR A 417 10.41 -15.40 18.61
C TYR A 417 9.58 -15.45 19.89
N TRP A 418 9.19 -14.28 20.41
CA TRP A 418 8.60 -14.12 21.74
C TRP A 418 7.36 -15.00 22.00
N SER A 419 6.59 -15.32 20.96
CA SER A 419 5.37 -16.13 21.06
C SER A 419 5.60 -17.63 20.86
N ALA A 420 6.84 -18.08 20.70
CA ALA A 420 7.20 -19.48 20.52
C ALA A 420 7.12 -20.29 21.82
N LYS A 421 6.06 -20.10 22.62
CA LYS A 421 5.84 -20.86 23.85
C LYS A 421 5.36 -22.26 23.51
N ILE A 422 6.15 -23.28 23.84
CA ILE A 422 5.82 -24.69 23.56
C ILE A 422 4.79 -25.23 24.56
N GLU A 423 4.88 -24.83 25.83
CA GLU A 423 4.04 -25.33 26.93
C GLU A 423 2.64 -24.68 26.96
N GLU A 424 2.52 -23.45 26.45
CA GLU A 424 1.26 -22.73 26.22
C GLU A 424 1.15 -22.44 24.72
N GLU A 425 0.93 -23.49 23.92
CA GLU A 425 0.92 -23.38 22.46
C GLU A 425 -0.20 -22.45 21.98
N HIS A 426 0.20 -21.28 21.49
CA HIS A 426 -0.65 -20.39 20.70
C HIS A 426 -0.43 -20.67 19.20
N ASP A 427 -1.41 -20.31 18.33
CA ASP A 427 -1.57 -20.68 16.90
C ASP A 427 -0.45 -20.24 15.93
N ASN A 428 0.82 -20.50 16.23
CA ASN A 428 1.95 -20.16 15.36
C ASN A 428 3.25 -20.96 15.60
N VAL A 429 3.22 -22.08 16.32
CA VAL A 429 4.41 -22.93 16.53
C VAL A 429 4.32 -24.16 15.63
N PHE A 430 4.94 -24.09 14.45
CA PHE A 430 4.84 -25.16 13.44
C PHE A 430 6.08 -26.05 13.35
N CYS A 431 7.20 -25.69 14.00
CA CYS A 431 8.45 -26.43 14.02
C CYS A 431 8.92 -26.60 15.48
N LYS A 432 8.40 -27.61 16.18
CA LYS A 432 8.66 -27.82 17.62
C LYS A 432 10.06 -28.34 17.93
N GLU A 433 10.69 -29.01 16.97
CA GLU A 433 12.01 -29.65 17.11
C GLU A 433 12.92 -29.20 15.96
N PRO A 434 13.33 -27.91 15.92
CA PRO A 434 14.11 -27.38 14.80
C PRO A 434 15.43 -28.11 14.62
N ASP A 435 16.21 -28.33 15.69
CA ASP A 435 17.53 -28.97 15.60
C ASP A 435 17.43 -30.42 15.12
N GLY A 436 16.52 -31.20 15.70
CA GLY A 436 16.26 -32.57 15.25
C GLY A 436 15.71 -32.63 13.83
N THR A 437 14.93 -31.63 13.41
CA THR A 437 14.47 -31.49 12.02
C THR A 437 15.66 -31.23 11.09
N VAL A 438 16.57 -30.33 11.45
CA VAL A 438 17.78 -30.00 10.66
C VAL A 438 18.67 -31.23 10.52
N GLU A 439 18.93 -31.94 11.62
CA GLU A 439 19.71 -33.18 11.62
C GLU A 439 19.10 -34.22 10.67
N PHE A 440 17.80 -34.45 10.78
CA PHE A 440 17.09 -35.38 9.91
C PHE A 440 17.13 -34.95 8.45
N MET A 441 16.88 -33.67 8.15
CA MET A 441 16.93 -33.12 6.80
C MET A 441 18.31 -33.30 6.14
N ASN A 442 19.39 -33.12 6.91
CA ASN A 442 20.76 -33.28 6.45
C ASN A 442 21.15 -34.74 6.19
N ALA A 443 20.54 -35.70 6.90
CA ALA A 443 20.75 -37.13 6.68
C ALA A 443 20.02 -37.68 5.43
N ARG A 444 19.12 -36.89 4.83
CA ARG A 444 18.31 -37.27 3.67
C ARG A 444 18.92 -36.78 2.35
N LYS A 445 18.69 -37.55 1.28
CA LYS A 445 19.13 -37.19 -0.09
C LYS A 445 18.03 -36.50 -0.88
N GLU A 446 16.78 -36.71 -0.49
CA GLU A 446 15.62 -36.14 -1.18
C GLU A 446 15.62 -34.61 -1.05
N PRO A 447 15.14 -33.88 -2.08
CA PRO A 447 14.96 -32.43 -2.01
C PRO A 447 14.00 -32.01 -0.90
N TRP A 448 14.27 -30.87 -0.25
CA TRP A 448 13.35 -30.28 0.74
C TRP A 448 12.80 -28.93 0.29
N ILE A 449 11.48 -28.78 0.39
CA ILE A 449 10.78 -27.50 0.33
C ILE A 449 10.45 -27.08 1.76
N ALA A 450 11.10 -26.04 2.26
CA ALA A 450 10.79 -25.49 3.58
C ALA A 450 9.59 -24.55 3.49
N PHE A 451 8.57 -24.76 4.32
CA PHE A 451 7.38 -23.89 4.39
C PHE A 451 7.13 -23.40 5.82
N LYS A 452 6.25 -22.40 5.97
CA LYS A 452 6.01 -21.71 7.26
C LYS A 452 7.29 -21.16 7.91
N ILE A 453 8.31 -20.87 7.11
CA ILE A 453 9.62 -20.39 7.58
C ILE A 453 9.55 -19.02 8.27
N LEU A 454 8.47 -18.26 8.05
CA LEU A 454 8.23 -16.96 8.68
C LEU A 454 7.41 -17.05 9.98
N ALA A 455 7.02 -18.26 10.42
CA ALA A 455 6.21 -18.49 11.63
C ALA A 455 4.99 -17.55 11.74
N ALA A 456 4.19 -17.50 10.66
CA ALA A 456 3.01 -16.62 10.55
C ALA A 456 3.31 -15.12 10.72
N GLY A 457 4.48 -14.66 10.23
CA GLY A 457 4.90 -13.27 10.30
C GLY A 457 5.63 -12.89 11.59
N ALA A 458 5.95 -13.87 12.45
CA ALA A 458 6.81 -13.63 13.61
C ALA A 458 8.28 -13.38 13.22
N TYR A 459 8.68 -13.79 12.01
CA TYR A 459 9.98 -13.48 11.42
C TYR A 459 9.85 -12.71 10.12
N THR A 460 10.84 -11.87 9.85
CA THR A 460 11.05 -11.30 8.52
C THR A 460 11.74 -12.32 7.60
N PRO A 461 11.66 -12.16 6.27
CA PRO A 461 12.44 -12.95 5.32
C PRO A 461 13.95 -12.98 5.63
N ALA A 462 14.52 -11.84 6.03
CA ALA A 462 15.94 -11.71 6.35
C ALA A 462 16.37 -12.59 7.54
N ASP A 463 15.46 -12.80 8.51
CA ASP A 463 15.74 -13.60 9.69
C ASP A 463 15.86 -15.11 9.37
N THR A 464 15.14 -15.61 8.35
CA THR A 464 14.94 -17.07 8.20
C THR A 464 15.29 -17.65 6.83
N PHE A 465 15.42 -16.86 5.76
CA PHE A 465 15.75 -17.43 4.44
C PHE A 465 17.12 -18.13 4.45
N ARG A 466 18.14 -17.44 5.00
CA ARG A 466 19.49 -18.02 5.15
C ARG A 466 19.45 -19.24 6.06
N TYR A 467 18.82 -19.11 7.22
CA TYR A 467 18.66 -20.21 8.17
C TYR A 467 18.07 -21.45 7.51
N ALA A 468 16.97 -21.32 6.76
CA ALA A 468 16.31 -22.45 6.12
C ALA A 468 17.20 -23.13 5.07
N LEU A 469 17.88 -22.35 4.22
CA LEU A 469 18.81 -22.86 3.20
C LEU A 469 20.04 -23.56 3.82
N GLU A 470 20.61 -22.98 4.88
CA GLU A 470 21.75 -23.55 5.61
C GLU A 470 21.35 -24.81 6.40
N SER A 471 20.09 -24.87 6.85
CA SER A 471 19.49 -26.00 7.55
C SER A 471 19.06 -27.16 6.65
N GLY A 472 19.42 -27.14 5.36
CA GLY A 472 19.23 -28.25 4.44
C GLY A 472 18.04 -28.10 3.48
N ALA A 473 17.29 -27.01 3.53
CA ALA A 473 16.26 -26.73 2.53
C ALA A 473 16.87 -26.45 1.15
N ASP A 474 16.22 -26.94 0.10
CA ASP A 474 16.61 -26.71 -1.29
C ASP A 474 15.74 -25.65 -1.97
N PHE A 475 14.50 -25.50 -1.47
CA PHE A 475 13.50 -24.54 -1.91
C PHE A 475 12.83 -23.88 -0.70
N LEU A 476 12.47 -22.61 -0.84
CA LEU A 476 11.75 -21.81 0.15
C LEU A 476 10.33 -21.56 -0.35
N CYS A 477 9.31 -22.06 0.35
CA CYS A 477 7.90 -21.77 0.08
C CYS A 477 7.41 -20.64 0.99
N VAL A 478 7.13 -19.48 0.41
CA VAL A 478 6.88 -18.24 1.15
C VAL A 478 5.60 -17.57 0.66
N GLY A 479 4.63 -17.43 1.56
CA GLY A 479 3.46 -16.59 1.33
C GLY A 479 3.88 -15.12 1.35
N MET A 480 3.69 -14.42 0.24
CA MET A 480 4.09 -13.03 0.07
C MET A 480 3.09 -12.27 -0.80
N TYR A 481 2.99 -10.96 -0.59
CA TYR A 481 2.22 -10.07 -1.46
C TYR A 481 3.05 -9.62 -2.67
N ASP A 482 2.40 -9.11 -3.72
CA ASP A 482 3.04 -8.50 -4.90
C ASP A 482 4.13 -7.49 -4.52
N PHE A 483 3.86 -6.63 -3.55
CA PHE A 483 4.83 -5.63 -3.08
C PHE A 483 6.05 -6.19 -2.32
N GLN A 484 6.07 -7.49 -2.01
CA GLN A 484 7.20 -8.17 -1.36
C GLN A 484 8.00 -9.07 -2.32
N VAL A 485 7.47 -9.35 -3.52
CA VAL A 485 8.06 -10.32 -4.45
C VAL A 485 9.51 -9.96 -4.80
N VAL A 486 9.74 -8.71 -5.22
CA VAL A 486 11.08 -8.28 -5.67
C VAL A 486 12.09 -8.30 -4.53
N GLU A 487 11.68 -7.85 -3.35
CA GLU A 487 12.55 -7.83 -2.16
C GLU A 487 12.94 -9.26 -1.75
N ASN A 488 11.98 -10.18 -1.69
CA ASN A 488 12.22 -11.58 -1.35
C ASN A 488 13.11 -12.28 -2.38
N VAL A 489 12.94 -11.97 -3.67
CA VAL A 489 13.78 -12.50 -4.75
C VAL A 489 15.21 -11.97 -4.63
N ASN A 490 15.38 -10.66 -4.45
CA ASN A 490 16.69 -10.04 -4.27
C ASN A 490 17.43 -10.61 -3.06
N LEU A 491 16.71 -10.81 -1.94
CA LEU A 491 17.27 -11.43 -0.74
C LEU A 491 17.73 -12.88 -1.01
N THR A 492 16.88 -13.67 -1.68
CA THR A 492 17.22 -15.06 -2.04
C THR A 492 18.47 -15.12 -2.93
N VAL A 493 18.52 -14.29 -3.96
CA VAL A 493 19.68 -14.20 -4.88
C VAL A 493 20.94 -13.81 -4.12
N ASN A 494 20.86 -12.77 -3.28
CA ASN A 494 21.98 -12.32 -2.47
C ASN A 494 22.55 -13.45 -1.60
N ILE A 495 21.68 -14.16 -0.87
CA ILE A 495 22.08 -15.29 0.00
C ILE A 495 22.79 -16.37 -0.80
N LEU A 496 22.25 -16.74 -1.97
CA LEU A 496 22.85 -17.78 -2.82
C LEU A 496 24.20 -17.34 -3.41
N ASN A 497 24.36 -16.06 -3.75
CA ASN A 497 25.61 -15.51 -4.29
C ASN A 497 26.71 -15.34 -3.22
N GLU A 498 26.34 -14.97 -1.99
CA GLU A 498 27.25 -14.87 -0.85
C GLU A 498 27.79 -16.24 -0.42
N GLY A 499 27.11 -17.32 -0.81
CA GLY A 499 27.37 -18.66 -0.34
C GLY A 499 26.59 -18.97 0.94
N ILE A 500 26.27 -20.26 1.10
CA ILE A 500 25.55 -20.80 2.26
C ILE A 500 26.39 -21.92 2.88
N ASN A 501 26.47 -21.94 4.21
CA ASN A 501 27.15 -23.00 4.94
C ASN A 501 26.16 -24.13 5.27
N ARG A 502 26.24 -25.26 4.58
CA ARG A 502 25.32 -26.39 4.77
C ARG A 502 26.02 -27.75 4.68
N SER A 503 25.50 -28.72 5.43
CA SER A 503 26.07 -30.07 5.54
C SER A 503 25.77 -31.01 4.36
N ARG A 504 24.83 -30.63 3.48
CA ARG A 504 24.47 -31.37 2.25
C ARG A 504 24.46 -30.43 1.04
N PRO A 505 24.77 -30.87 -0.17
CA PRO A 505 24.72 -29.99 -1.36
C PRO A 505 23.28 -29.56 -1.69
N LEU A 506 23.15 -28.41 -2.36
CA LEU A 506 21.91 -28.03 -3.04
C LEU A 506 21.61 -29.04 -4.15
N VAL A 507 20.34 -29.41 -4.31
CA VAL A 507 19.90 -30.11 -5.52
C VAL A 507 20.09 -29.22 -6.74
N VAL A 508 20.58 -29.77 -7.85
CA VAL A 508 20.97 -29.01 -9.05
C VAL A 508 19.77 -28.76 -9.96
#